data_AF-A0A6V7HGI7-F1
#
_entry.id   AF-A0A6V7HGI7-F1
#
_cell.length_a   1.000
_cell.length_b   1.000
_cell.length_c   1.000
_cell.angle_alpha   90.00
_cell.angle_beta   90.00
_cell.angle_gamma   90.00
#
_symmetry.space_group_name_H-M   'P 1'
#
loop_
_entity.id
_entity.type
_entity.pdbx_description
1 polymer ?
#
loop_
_entity_poly.entity_id
_entity_poly.type
_entity_poly.pdbx_seq_one_letter_code
_entity_poly.pdbx_strand_id
1 'polypeptide(L)'
;GGVSLETEKTESSTTSRLLVTQARLTDSGNYTCIPSNANPASVMVHVLNGEHPAAMQHGGSCGVTPTILLLATFTLVISNLLR
;
A
#
# COMPACT_ATOMS: atom_id res chain seq x y z
N GLY A 1 -2.29 -22.30 -12.99
CA GLY A 1 -2.73 -22.19 -11.60
C GLY A 1 -3.76 -23.25 -11.33
N GLY A 2 -3.70 -23.88 -10.16
CA GLY A 2 -4.75 -24.79 -9.69
C GLY A 2 -5.73 -24.03 -8.80
N VAL A 3 -7.03 -24.32 -8.95
CA VAL A 3 -8.07 -23.85 -8.03
C VAL A 3 -8.58 -25.06 -7.25
N SER A 4 -8.66 -24.95 -5.93
CA SER A 4 -9.21 -25.99 -5.05
C SER A 4 -10.25 -25.40 -4.11
N LEU A 5 -11.26 -26.18 -3.77
CA LEU A 5 -12.31 -25.79 -2.84
C LEU A 5 -12.38 -26.82 -1.71
N GLU A 6 -12.18 -26.35 -0.49
CA GLU A 6 -12.26 -27.17 0.72
C GLU A 6 -13.48 -26.74 1.51
N THR A 7 -14.37 -27.68 1.85
CA THR A 7 -15.53 -27.38 2.67
C THR A 7 -15.46 -28.18 3.96
N GLU A 8 -15.53 -27.46 5.07
CA GLU A 8 -15.48 -27.99 6.42
C GLU A 8 -16.84 -27.74 7.09
N LYS A 9 -17.44 -28.80 7.64
CA LYS A 9 -18.69 -28.71 8.37
C LYS A 9 -18.45 -29.09 9.83
N THR A 10 -18.77 -28.17 10.72
CA THR A 10 -18.83 -28.37 12.18
C THR A 10 -20.30 -28.45 12.62
N GLU A 11 -20.54 -28.80 13.89
CA GLU A 11 -21.92 -28.86 14.43
C GLU A 11 -22.65 -27.51 14.37
N SER A 12 -21.92 -26.39 14.49
CA SER A 12 -22.49 -25.04 14.56
C SER A 12 -22.28 -24.21 13.30
N SER A 13 -21.39 -24.59 12.39
CA SER A 13 -21.05 -23.79 11.21
C SER A 13 -20.50 -24.61 10.05
N THR A 14 -20.65 -24.09 8.83
CA THR A 14 -20.02 -24.63 7.62
C THR A 14 -19.13 -23.57 7.01
N THR A 15 -17.87 -23.90 6.77
CA THR A 15 -16.86 -23.00 6.20
C THR A 15 -16.38 -23.55 4.87
N SER A 16 -16.42 -22.74 3.82
CA SER A 16 -15.85 -23.08 2.52
C SER A 16 -14.62 -22.21 2.25
N ARG A 17 -13.51 -22.83 1.86
CA ARG A 17 -12.22 -22.20 1.60
C ARG A 17 -11.86 -22.44 0.13
N LEU A 18 -11.80 -21.35 -0.62
CA LEU A 18 -11.31 -21.35 -2.00
C LEU A 18 -9.82 -21.05 -2.00
N LEU A 19 -9.02 -21.95 -2.56
CA LEU A 19 -7.57 -21.81 -2.68
C LEU A 19 -7.17 -21.65 -4.15
N VAL A 20 -6.58 -20.51 -4.48
CA VAL A 20 -6.05 -20.21 -5.82
C VAL A 20 -4.53 -20.24 -5.75
N THR A 21 -3.91 -21.19 -6.46
CA THR A 21 -2.46 -21.37 -6.48
C THR A 21 -1.85 -20.83 -7.77
N GLN A 22 -0.65 -20.24 -7.68
CA GLN A 22 0.02 -19.58 -8.81
C GLN A 22 -0.91 -18.57 -9.51
N ALA A 23 -1.46 -17.64 -8.71
CA ALA A 23 -2.42 -16.65 -9.18
C ALA A 23 -1.84 -15.77 -10.29
N ARG A 24 -2.63 -15.52 -11.33
CA ARG A 24 -2.33 -14.66 -12.48
C ARG A 24 -3.25 -13.46 -12.46
N LEU A 25 -2.89 -12.39 -13.18
CA LEU A 25 -3.75 -11.21 -13.32
C LEU A 25 -5.18 -11.55 -13.78
N THR A 26 -5.33 -12.55 -14.66
CA THR A 26 -6.62 -13.05 -15.18
C THR A 26 -7.51 -13.70 -14.12
N ASP A 27 -6.94 -14.05 -12.96
CA ASP A 27 -7.69 -14.65 -11.86
C ASP A 27 -8.33 -13.55 -10.98
N SER A 28 -8.12 -12.26 -11.29
CA SER A 28 -8.84 -11.15 -10.66
C SER A 28 -10.31 -11.16 -11.07
N GLY A 29 -11.21 -10.82 -10.14
CA GLY A 29 -12.63 -10.78 -10.43
C GLY A 29 -13.50 -10.85 -9.18
N ASN A 30 -14.81 -10.96 -9.41
CA ASN A 30 -15.77 -11.12 -8.33
C ASN A 30 -15.96 -12.61 -8.00
N TYR A 31 -15.56 -13.00 -6.80
CA TYR A 31 -15.71 -14.33 -6.28
C TYR A 31 -16.94 -14.40 -5.39
N THR A 32 -17.90 -15.25 -5.76
CA THR A 32 -19.16 -15.42 -5.03
C THR A 32 -19.23 -16.79 -4.38
N CYS A 33 -19.46 -16.81 -3.07
CA CYS A 33 -19.87 -18.00 -2.34
C CYS A 33 -21.38 -18.18 -2.45
N ILE A 34 -21.82 -19.33 -2.94
CA ILE A 34 -23.25 -19.67 -3.12
C ILE A 34 -23.55 -20.93 -2.29
N PRO A 35 -23.88 -20.79 -0.99
CA PRO A 35 -24.26 -21.92 -0.16
C PRO A 35 -25.69 -22.38 -0.48
N SER A 36 -25.98 -23.67 -0.29
CA SER A 36 -27.30 -24.25 -0.61
C SER A 36 -28.44 -23.79 0.30
N ASN A 37 -28.13 -23.31 1.51
CA ASN A 37 -29.11 -23.00 2.56
C ASN A 37 -28.96 -21.58 3.14
N ALA A 38 -28.24 -20.68 2.48
CA ALA A 38 -28.04 -19.31 2.95
C ALA A 38 -27.87 -18.34 1.78
N ASN A 39 -27.89 -17.05 2.09
CA ASN A 39 -27.71 -16.02 1.07
C ASN A 39 -26.28 -16.05 0.48
N PRO A 40 -26.13 -15.81 -0.84
CA PRO A 40 -24.82 -15.66 -1.44
C PRO A 40 -24.04 -14.47 -0.88
N ALA A 41 -22.72 -14.59 -0.83
CA ALA A 41 -21.81 -13.51 -0.45
C ALA A 41 -20.72 -13.36 -1.51
N SER A 42 -20.32 -12.12 -1.81
CA SER A 42 -19.38 -11.82 -2.89
C SER A 42 -18.22 -10.97 -2.41
N VAL A 43 -17.03 -11.18 -2.99
CA VAL A 43 -15.82 -10.40 -2.73
C VAL A 43 -15.07 -10.13 -4.04
N MET A 44 -14.58 -8.90 -4.20
CA MET A 44 -13.71 -8.54 -5.33
C MET A 44 -12.25 -8.87 -5.01
N VAL A 45 -11.63 -9.69 -5.84
CA VAL A 45 -10.22 -10.09 -5.73
C VAL A 45 -9.41 -9.37 -6.81
N HIS A 46 -8.31 -8.74 -6.39
CA HIS A 46 -7.35 -8.09 -7.26
C HIS A 46 -6.00 -8.80 -7.17
N VAL A 47 -5.54 -9.38 -8.26
CA VAL A 47 -4.19 -9.94 -8.40
C VAL A 47 -3.32 -8.88 -9.07
N LEU A 48 -2.20 -8.53 -8.44
CA LEU A 48 -1.26 -7.52 -8.93
C LEU A 48 0.07 -8.18 -9.27
N ASN A 49 0.77 -7.66 -10.27
CA ASN A 49 2.19 -7.98 -10.48
C ASN A 49 3.03 -7.19 -9.48
N GLY A 50 4.11 -7.80 -8.99
CA GLY A 50 5.03 -7.20 -8.02
C GLY A 50 5.38 -5.73 -8.30
N GLU A 51 5.52 -5.00 -7.22
CA GLU A 51 5.44 -3.54 -7.14
C GLU A 51 6.51 -2.84 -7.99
N HIS A 52 6.09 -1.85 -8.79
CA HIS A 52 6.98 -0.74 -9.07
C HIS A 52 6.99 0.09 -7.78
N PRO A 53 8.11 0.19 -7.04
CA PRO A 53 8.14 1.03 -5.85
C PRO A 53 7.71 2.44 -6.29
N ALA A 54 6.63 2.93 -5.69
CA ALA A 54 6.22 4.31 -5.89
C ALA A 54 7.42 5.19 -5.54
N ALA A 55 7.74 6.17 -6.38
CA ALA A 55 8.79 7.13 -6.08
C ALA A 55 8.38 7.90 -4.82
N MET A 56 8.85 7.44 -3.66
CA MET A 56 8.72 8.15 -2.40
C MET A 56 9.63 9.38 -2.49
N GLN A 57 9.08 10.48 -2.99
CA GLN A 57 9.77 11.75 -3.05
C GLN A 57 9.82 12.30 -1.62
N HIS A 58 10.84 11.89 -0.86
CA HIS A 58 11.14 12.49 0.43
C HIS A 58 11.35 14.00 0.22
N GLY A 59 10.50 14.79 0.86
CA GLY A 59 10.44 16.24 0.74
C GLY A 59 11.82 16.87 0.92
N GLY A 60 12.11 17.82 0.04
CA GLY A 60 13.44 18.39 -0.16
C GLY A 60 14.12 18.82 1.15
N SER A 61 15.40 18.50 1.25
CA SER A 61 16.29 19.22 2.15
C SER A 61 16.20 20.70 1.80
N CYS A 62 15.59 21.50 2.68
CA CYS A 62 15.71 22.94 2.66
C CYS A 62 17.17 23.27 2.96
N GLY A 63 18.00 23.23 1.92
CA GLY A 63 19.40 23.64 1.97
C GLY A 63 19.40 25.14 2.17
N VAL A 64 19.51 25.59 3.41
CA VAL A 64 19.88 26.97 3.70
C VAL A 64 21.25 27.16 3.07
N THR A 65 21.29 27.76 1.88
CA THR A 65 22.54 27.93 1.13
C THR A 65 23.54 28.67 2.02
N PRO A 66 24.80 28.21 2.11
CA PRO A 66 25.81 28.77 3.01
C PRO A 66 26.03 30.27 2.77
N THR A 67 25.71 30.77 1.58
CA THR A 67 25.69 32.20 1.23
C THR A 67 24.74 33.03 2.11
N ILE A 68 23.53 32.54 2.42
CA ILE A 68 22.55 33.27 3.24
C ILE A 68 23.06 33.42 4.68
N LEU A 69 23.68 32.37 5.23
CA LEU A 69 24.30 32.42 6.55
C LEU A 69 25.47 33.40 6.58
N LEU A 70 26.28 33.45 5.51
CA LEU A 70 27.44 34.33 5.41
C LEU A 70 27.02 35.81 5.27
N LEU A 71 25.96 36.09 4.52
CA LEU A 71 25.36 37.43 4.43
C LEU A 71 24.77 37.88 5.77
N ALA A 72 24.06 36.99 6.46
CA ALA A 72 23.46 37.30 7.76
C ALA A 72 24.52 37.62 8.82
N THR A 73 25.60 36.85 8.90
CA THR A 73 26.70 37.14 9.85
C THR A 73 27.42 38.43 9.49
N PHE A 74 27.66 38.70 8.21
CA PHE A 74 28.32 39.93 7.77
C PHE A 74 27.50 41.18 8.16
N THR A 75 26.19 41.16 7.93
CA THR A 75 25.30 42.28 8.33
C THR A 75 25.28 42.48 9.85
N LEU A 76 25.32 41.41 10.64
CA LEU A 76 25.38 41.48 12.10
C LEU A 76 26.70 42.09 12.59
N VAL A 77 27.83 41.73 11.99
CA VAL A 77 29.14 42.28 12.34
C VAL A 77 29.21 43.77 12.01
N ILE A 78 28.75 44.18 10.82
CA ILE A 78 28.76 45.58 10.40
C ILE A 78 27.86 46.44 11.31
N SER A 79 26.70 45.95 11.71
CA SER A 79 25.80 46.69 12.61
C SER A 79 26.35 46.84 14.03
N ASN A 80 27.13 45.89 14.53
CA ASN A 80 27.85 46.02 15.80
C ASN A 80 29.07 46.95 15.70
N LEU A 81 29.72 47.05 14.54
CA LEU A 81 30.84 47.98 14.31
C LEU A 81 30.40 49.42 14.06
N LEU A 82 29.18 49.62 13.56
CA LEU A 82 28.59 50.93 13.31
C LEU A 82 27.85 51.51 14.53
N ARG A 83 27.81 50.76 15.64
CA ARG A 83 27.28 51.18 16.94
C ARG A 83 28.44 51.53 17.88
#